data_AF-A0A946ZX00-F1
#
_entry.id   AF-A0A946ZX00-F1
#
_cell.length_a   1.000
_cell.length_b   1.000
_cell.length_c   1.000
_cell.angle_alpha   90.00
_cell.angle_beta   90.00
_cell.angle_gamma   90.00
#
_symmetry.space_group_name_H-M   'P 1'
#
loop_
_entity.id
_entity.type
_entity.pdbx_description
1 polymer ?
#
loop_
_entity_poly.entity_id
_entity_poly.type
_entity_poly.pdbx_seq_one_letter_code
_entity_poly.pdbx_strand_id
1 'polypeptide(L)'
;MRILNPIAIISLLSLSCLYTQAQISEASELYKVLKEKDSLLFHAAFNACDTGTMSVLFTEDFEFYHDKAGATMCRKKFLDPMQKECESRAPNHPQPAKRILIPESLEVYPLYKNGDLYGAIQQGVHRFEFLNDEGNYQKGDIARFIHLWIKTENEWKIKRELSYDHQPSVTK
;
A
#
# COMPACT_ATOMS: atom_id res chain seq x y z
N MET A 1 -4.11 16.10 -73.72
CA MET A 1 -3.07 16.07 -72.66
C MET A 1 -3.72 16.45 -71.33
N ARG A 2 -4.13 15.47 -70.51
CA ARG A 2 -4.54 15.67 -69.12
C ARG A 2 -3.82 14.60 -68.31
N ILE A 3 -2.79 15.02 -67.58
CA ILE A 3 -1.91 14.16 -66.80
C ILE A 3 -2.63 13.83 -65.49
N LEU A 4 -2.84 12.53 -65.23
CA LEU A 4 -3.25 12.00 -63.93
C LEU A 4 -2.12 12.26 -62.92
N ASN A 5 -2.43 12.91 -61.79
CA ASN A 5 -1.44 13.13 -60.73
C ASN A 5 -1.51 11.98 -59.71
N PRO A 6 -0.39 11.29 -59.43
CA PRO A 6 -0.36 10.16 -58.53
C PRO A 6 -0.18 10.62 -57.07
N ILE A 7 -0.83 9.89 -56.16
CA ILE A 7 -0.34 9.51 -54.84
C ILE A 7 0.14 10.67 -53.94
N ALA A 8 -0.72 11.04 -52.99
CA ALA A 8 -0.29 11.37 -51.63
C ALA A 8 -1.41 11.03 -50.65
N ILE A 9 -1.75 9.73 -50.52
CA ILE A 9 -2.44 9.24 -49.33
C ILE A 9 -1.37 9.20 -48.24
N ILE A 10 -1.14 10.32 -47.56
CA ILE A 10 -0.40 10.35 -46.31
C ILE A 10 -1.33 9.72 -45.28
N SER A 11 -1.19 8.41 -45.09
CA SER A 11 -1.82 7.68 -43.99
C SER A 11 -1.16 8.17 -42.70
N LEU A 12 -1.83 9.10 -42.02
CA LEU A 12 -1.46 9.56 -40.68
C LEU A 12 -1.75 8.40 -39.71
N LEU A 13 -0.85 7.42 -39.62
CA LEU A 13 -0.82 6.52 -38.47
C LEU A 13 -0.42 7.37 -37.26
N SER A 14 -1.42 8.01 -36.65
CA SER A 14 -1.34 8.48 -35.28
C SER A 14 -1.09 7.24 -34.42
N LEU A 15 0.18 6.97 -34.16
CA LEU A 15 0.63 5.98 -33.20
C LEU A 15 0.21 6.50 -31.82
N SER A 16 -1.06 6.33 -31.50
CA SER A 16 -1.57 6.49 -30.14
C SER A 16 -0.83 5.45 -29.32
N CYS A 17 0.21 5.88 -28.60
CA CYS A 17 0.73 5.12 -27.47
C CYS A 17 -0.47 4.79 -26.59
N LEU A 18 -0.95 3.55 -26.68
CA LEU A 18 -1.85 3.00 -25.70
C LEU A 18 -1.03 2.96 -24.43
N TYR A 19 -1.18 3.97 -23.57
CA TYR A 19 -0.73 3.91 -22.20
C TYR A 19 -1.52 2.76 -21.57
N THR A 20 -0.97 1.56 -21.64
CA THR A 20 -1.46 0.44 -20.83
C THR A 20 -1.15 0.84 -19.40
N GLN A 21 -2.14 1.40 -18.73
CA GLN A 21 -2.13 1.59 -17.29
C GLN A 21 -1.93 0.19 -16.69
N ALA A 22 -0.74 -0.07 -16.16
CA ALA A 22 -0.45 -1.34 -15.51
C ALA A 22 -1.27 -1.50 -14.21
N GLN A 23 -1.77 -0.39 -13.67
CA GLN A 23 -2.71 -0.38 -12.57
C GLN A 23 -4.09 -0.84 -13.04
N ILE A 24 -4.70 -1.74 -12.26
CA ILE A 24 -6.07 -2.18 -12.50
C ILE A 24 -7.08 -1.12 -12.08
N SER A 25 -8.25 -1.14 -12.72
CA SER A 25 -9.37 -0.28 -12.35
C SER A 25 -9.74 -0.42 -10.87
N GLU A 26 -10.07 0.70 -10.23
CA GLU A 26 -10.61 0.72 -8.86
C GLU A 26 -11.93 -0.04 -8.72
N ALA A 27 -12.65 -0.24 -9.82
CA ALA A 27 -13.87 -1.04 -9.84
C ALA A 27 -13.60 -2.55 -9.88
N SER A 28 -12.34 -2.97 -10.09
CA SER A 28 -11.97 -4.39 -10.14
C SER A 28 -12.06 -5.06 -8.76
N GLU A 29 -12.38 -6.35 -8.76
CA GLU A 29 -12.47 -7.13 -7.52
C GLU A 29 -11.14 -7.20 -6.77
N LEU A 30 -10.03 -7.37 -7.49
CA LEU A 30 -8.70 -7.41 -6.85
C LEU A 30 -8.37 -6.08 -6.15
N TYR A 31 -8.65 -4.94 -6.77
CA TYR A 31 -8.42 -3.65 -6.12
C TYR A 31 -9.23 -3.51 -4.84
N LYS A 32 -10.53 -3.83 -4.88
CA LYS A 32 -11.42 -3.76 -3.70
C LYS A 32 -10.91 -4.66 -2.57
N VAL A 33 -10.53 -5.89 -2.89
CA VAL A 33 -10.00 -6.86 -1.92
C VAL A 33 -8.73 -6.33 -1.27
N LEU A 34 -7.76 -5.83 -2.03
CA LEU A 34 -6.51 -5.34 -1.44
C LEU A 34 -6.69 -4.02 -0.69
N LYS A 35 -7.62 -3.15 -1.12
CA LYS A 35 -8.00 -1.96 -0.38
C LYS A 35 -8.64 -2.31 0.97
N GLU A 36 -9.50 -3.32 1.00
CA GLU A 36 -10.09 -3.84 2.23
C GLU A 36 -9.02 -4.46 3.15
N LYS A 37 -8.08 -5.23 2.61
CA LYS A 37 -6.97 -5.80 3.38
C LYS A 37 -6.02 -4.74 3.95
N ASP A 38 -5.71 -3.68 3.21
CA ASP A 38 -4.99 -2.50 3.74
C ASP A 38 -5.77 -1.88 4.89
N SER A 39 -7.06 -1.61 4.71
CA SER A 39 -7.91 -1.05 5.76
C SER A 39 -7.97 -1.95 7.00
N LEU A 40 -8.05 -3.26 6.83
CA LEU A 40 -8.08 -4.23 7.91
C LEU A 40 -6.76 -4.22 8.70
N LEU A 41 -5.61 -4.24 8.02
CA LEU A 41 -4.30 -4.17 8.65
C LEU A 41 -4.16 -2.92 9.52
N PHE A 42 -4.43 -1.76 8.93
CA PHE A 42 -4.23 -0.49 9.64
C PHE A 42 -5.30 -0.27 10.71
N HIS A 43 -6.50 -0.82 10.57
CA HIS A 43 -7.48 -0.85 11.66
C HIS A 43 -7.01 -1.71 12.84
N ALA A 44 -6.53 -2.92 12.55
CA ALA A 44 -5.99 -3.83 13.57
C ALA A 44 -4.84 -3.19 14.34
N ALA A 45 -3.91 -2.54 13.63
CA ALA A 45 -2.74 -1.88 14.22
C ALA A 45 -3.09 -0.59 14.97
N PHE A 46 -3.75 0.37 14.31
CA PHE A 46 -3.87 1.74 14.82
C PHE A 46 -5.20 2.04 15.53
N ASN A 47 -6.19 1.14 15.48
CA ASN A 47 -7.48 1.35 16.14
C ASN A 47 -7.80 0.29 17.20
N ALA A 48 -7.67 -0.99 16.85
CA ALA A 48 -8.18 -2.09 17.69
C ALA A 48 -7.11 -2.77 18.57
N CYS A 49 -5.82 -2.65 18.24
CA CYS A 49 -4.78 -3.51 18.82
C CYS A 49 -5.06 -5.01 18.65
N ASP A 50 -5.58 -5.38 17.48
CA ASP A 50 -5.88 -6.76 17.13
C ASP A 50 -4.63 -7.44 16.56
N THR A 51 -3.77 -7.93 17.46
CA THR A 51 -2.52 -8.61 17.11
C THR A 51 -2.74 -9.94 16.39
N GLY A 52 -3.89 -10.59 16.61
CA GLY A 52 -4.30 -11.79 15.89
C GLY A 52 -4.48 -11.50 14.41
N THR A 53 -5.30 -10.49 14.08
CA THR A 53 -5.50 -10.06 12.69
C THR A 53 -4.20 -9.60 12.03
N MET A 54 -3.35 -8.85 12.74
CA MET A 54 -2.05 -8.46 12.19
C MET A 54 -1.22 -9.69 11.80
N SER A 55 -1.12 -10.69 12.70
CA SER A 55 -0.25 -11.85 12.50
C SER A 55 -0.59 -12.69 11.26
N VAL A 56 -1.87 -12.79 10.90
CA VAL A 56 -2.34 -13.60 9.77
C VAL A 56 -2.20 -12.90 8.42
N LEU A 57 -2.05 -11.58 8.41
CA LEU A 57 -1.90 -10.77 7.20
C LEU A 57 -0.49 -10.79 6.63
N PHE A 58 0.51 -11.25 7.38
CA PHE A 58 1.91 -11.32 6.94
C PHE A 58 2.36 -12.77 6.71
N THR A 59 3.21 -12.99 5.71
CA THR A 59 3.89 -14.29 5.56
C THR A 59 4.91 -14.49 6.69
N GLU A 60 5.28 -15.74 6.97
CA GLU A 60 6.25 -16.04 8.04
C GLU A 60 7.61 -15.38 7.80
N ASP A 61 8.05 -15.37 6.55
CA ASP A 61 9.29 -14.78 6.07
C ASP A 61 9.11 -13.35 5.54
N PHE A 62 8.18 -12.59 6.16
CA PHE A 62 7.97 -11.18 5.86
C PHE A 62 9.23 -10.32 6.05
N GLU A 63 9.34 -9.30 5.20
CA GLU A 63 10.40 -8.29 5.23
C GLU A 63 9.82 -6.88 5.25
N PHE A 64 10.31 -6.03 6.15
CA PHE A 64 9.98 -4.61 6.21
C PHE A 64 11.21 -3.76 5.91
N TYR A 65 11.07 -2.79 5.03
CA TYR A 65 12.13 -1.84 4.67
C TYR A 65 11.67 -0.43 4.98
N HIS A 66 12.39 0.25 5.85
CA HIS A 66 12.12 1.63 6.21
C HIS A 66 13.32 2.51 5.85
N ASP A 67 13.09 3.60 5.12
CA ASP A 67 14.13 4.55 4.70
C ASP A 67 14.95 5.17 5.85
N LYS A 68 14.30 5.49 6.99
CA LYS A 68 14.93 6.08 8.19
C LYS A 68 15.38 5.04 9.22
N ALA A 69 14.65 3.94 9.39
CA ALA A 69 14.90 2.94 10.45
C ALA A 69 15.67 1.69 9.96
N GLY A 70 15.92 1.58 8.65
CA GLY A 70 16.55 0.41 8.06
C GLY A 70 15.59 -0.77 7.89
N ALA A 71 16.16 -1.95 7.69
CA ALA A 71 15.39 -3.14 7.35
C ALA A 71 15.11 -4.03 8.57
N THR A 72 13.86 -4.43 8.75
CA THR A 72 13.44 -5.44 9.72
C THR A 72 13.12 -6.73 9.00
N MET A 73 13.96 -7.74 9.22
CA MET A 73 13.75 -9.08 8.70
C MET A 73 13.00 -9.91 9.75
N CYS A 74 12.06 -10.74 9.32
CA CYS A 74 11.19 -11.60 10.13
C CYS A 74 9.93 -10.92 10.67
N ARG A 75 8.78 -11.54 10.38
CA ARG A 75 7.45 -11.17 10.88
C ARG A 75 7.43 -10.96 12.39
N LYS A 76 8.07 -11.86 13.15
CA LYS A 76 8.07 -11.77 14.62
C LYS A 76 8.75 -10.49 15.11
N LYS A 77 9.92 -10.13 14.56
CA LYS A 77 10.64 -8.91 14.95
C LYS A 77 9.84 -7.64 14.62
N PHE A 78 9.07 -7.67 13.55
CA PHE A 78 8.20 -6.56 13.16
C PHE A 78 6.98 -6.42 14.09
N LEU A 79 6.32 -7.53 14.43
CA LEU A 79 5.06 -7.50 15.20
C LEU A 79 5.25 -7.45 16.72
N ASP A 80 6.33 -8.02 17.27
CA ASP A 80 6.56 -8.07 18.72
C ASP A 80 6.50 -6.69 19.42
N PRO A 81 7.12 -5.62 18.88
CA PRO A 81 7.02 -4.30 19.49
C PRO A 81 5.58 -3.77 19.51
N MET A 82 4.82 -4.00 18.44
CA MET A 82 3.41 -3.58 18.35
C MET A 82 2.55 -4.36 19.35
N GLN A 83 2.79 -5.67 19.48
CA GLN A 83 2.09 -6.50 20.47
C GLN A 83 2.38 -6.04 21.89
N LYS A 84 3.65 -5.79 22.22
CA LYS A 84 4.05 -5.32 23.55
C LYS A 84 3.41 -3.96 23.89
N GLU A 85 3.37 -3.05 22.92
CA GLU A 85 2.71 -1.75 23.09
C GLU A 85 1.20 -1.89 23.30
N CYS A 86 0.55 -2.80 22.56
CA CYS A 86 -0.87 -3.09 22.74
C CYS A 86 -1.18 -3.70 24.12
N GLU A 87 -0.34 -4.61 24.62
CA GLU A 87 -0.52 -5.28 25.91
C GLU A 87 -0.24 -4.36 27.11
N SER A 88 0.70 -3.42 26.98
CA SER A 88 1.04 -2.48 28.05
C SER A 88 0.06 -1.31 28.14
N ARG A 89 -0.75 -1.08 27.11
CA ARG A 89 -1.63 0.08 27.05
C ARG A 89 -2.82 -0.06 27.99
N ALA A 90 -3.06 0.99 28.77
CA ALA A 90 -4.22 1.07 29.65
C ALA A 90 -5.54 0.97 28.84
N PRO A 91 -6.56 0.26 29.35
CA PRO A 91 -7.89 0.25 28.74
C PRO A 91 -8.41 1.67 28.51
N ASN A 92 -9.01 1.91 27.35
CA ASN A 92 -9.56 3.21 26.93
C ASN A 92 -8.53 4.34 26.74
N HIS A 93 -7.22 4.06 26.79
CA HIS A 93 -6.22 5.05 26.38
C HIS A 93 -6.19 5.16 24.84
N PRO A 94 -6.16 6.38 24.27
CA PRO A 94 -6.06 6.57 22.82
C PRO A 94 -4.80 5.92 22.24
N GLN A 95 -4.88 5.56 20.97
CA GLN A 95 -3.74 5.02 20.22
C GLN A 95 -2.68 6.12 20.01
N PRO A 96 -1.37 5.81 20.14
CA PRO A 96 -0.32 6.82 20.06
C PRO A 96 -0.21 7.45 18.67
N ALA A 97 -0.70 6.75 17.65
CA ALA A 97 -0.73 7.23 16.29
C ALA A 97 -2.05 6.84 15.59
N LYS A 98 -2.36 7.58 14.53
CA LYS A 98 -3.34 7.20 13.50
C LYS A 98 -2.63 7.14 12.16
N ARG A 99 -2.98 6.15 11.34
CA ARG A 99 -2.60 6.10 9.93
C ARG A 99 -3.80 6.47 9.08
N ILE A 100 -3.61 7.42 8.16
CA ILE A 100 -4.60 7.85 7.18
C ILE A 100 -4.08 7.51 5.78
N LEU A 101 -4.82 6.72 5.01
CA LEU A 101 -4.56 6.56 3.57
C LEU A 101 -4.96 7.85 2.86
N ILE A 102 -4.07 8.41 2.05
CA ILE A 102 -4.40 9.59 1.23
C ILE A 102 -5.39 9.15 0.15
N PRO A 103 -6.56 9.83 0.02
CA PRO A 103 -7.54 9.51 -1.02
C PRO A 103 -6.91 9.46 -2.40
N GLU A 104 -7.39 8.53 -3.24
CA GLU A 104 -6.98 8.38 -4.65
C GLU A 104 -5.49 8.09 -4.86
N SER A 105 -4.72 7.82 -3.79
CA SER A 105 -3.30 7.48 -3.90
C SER A 105 -3.03 5.98 -4.08
N LEU A 106 -4.04 5.13 -3.87
CA LEU A 106 -3.87 3.69 -3.86
C LEU A 106 -3.85 3.13 -5.28
N GLU A 107 -2.79 2.40 -5.61
CA GLU A 107 -2.59 1.77 -6.91
C GLU A 107 -2.34 0.28 -6.71
N VAL A 108 -2.87 -0.56 -7.63
CA VAL A 108 -2.72 -2.01 -7.57
C VAL A 108 -2.29 -2.57 -8.93
N TYR A 109 -1.23 -3.37 -8.92
CA TYR A 109 -0.62 -4.00 -10.08
C TYR A 109 -0.61 -5.52 -9.89
N PRO A 110 -1.41 -6.30 -10.63
CA PRO A 110 -1.47 -7.75 -10.50
C PRO A 110 -0.19 -8.42 -11.02
N LEU A 111 0.23 -9.50 -10.36
CA LEU A 111 1.37 -10.32 -10.75
C LEU A 111 0.90 -11.70 -11.18
N TYR A 112 1.26 -12.08 -12.41
CA TYR A 112 0.86 -13.34 -13.02
C TYR A 112 2.06 -14.24 -13.28
N LYS A 113 1.86 -15.54 -13.08
CA LYS A 113 2.80 -16.59 -13.50
C LYS A 113 2.03 -17.56 -14.39
N ASN A 114 2.43 -17.66 -15.65
CA ASN A 114 1.75 -18.50 -16.65
C ASN A 114 0.23 -18.25 -16.77
N GLY A 115 -0.21 -17.01 -16.58
CA GLY A 115 -1.62 -16.62 -16.60
C GLY A 115 -2.33 -16.70 -15.24
N ASP A 116 -1.73 -17.34 -14.24
CA ASP A 116 -2.31 -17.44 -12.90
C ASP A 116 -1.91 -16.25 -12.03
N LEU A 117 -2.91 -15.58 -11.45
CA LEU A 117 -2.71 -14.50 -10.48
C LEU A 117 -2.15 -15.07 -9.17
N TYR A 118 -0.88 -14.79 -8.88
CA TYR A 118 -0.20 -15.27 -7.68
C TYR A 118 0.17 -14.16 -6.70
N GLY A 119 0.13 -12.91 -7.15
CA GLY A 119 0.57 -11.77 -6.35
C GLY A 119 -0.02 -10.46 -6.83
N ALA A 120 0.24 -9.40 -6.09
CA ALA A 120 -0.03 -8.04 -6.50
C ALA A 120 0.93 -7.08 -5.79
N ILE A 121 1.35 -6.03 -6.48
CA ILE A 121 1.99 -4.87 -5.87
C ILE A 121 0.86 -3.89 -5.57
N GLN A 122 0.75 -3.45 -4.32
CA GLN A 122 -0.11 -2.35 -3.92
C GLN A 122 0.79 -1.22 -3.45
N GLN A 123 0.56 0.00 -3.90
CA GLN A 123 1.31 1.16 -3.43
C GLN A 123 0.39 2.34 -3.17
N GLY A 124 0.86 3.30 -2.39
CA GLY A 124 0.15 4.55 -2.19
C GLY A 124 0.86 5.48 -1.22
N VAL A 125 0.11 6.44 -0.71
CA VAL A 125 0.63 7.45 0.23
C VAL A 125 -0.20 7.41 1.50
N HIS A 126 0.47 7.37 2.65
CA HIS A 126 -0.18 7.54 3.94
C HIS A 126 0.33 8.79 4.67
N ARG A 127 -0.51 9.33 5.53
CA ARG A 127 -0.15 10.33 6.54
C ARG A 127 -0.33 9.72 7.91
N PHE A 128 0.55 10.06 8.83
CA PHE A 128 0.40 9.75 10.24
C PHE A 128 -0.03 10.97 11.03
N GLU A 129 -0.77 10.75 12.10
CA GLU A 129 -1.04 11.73 13.14
C GLU A 129 -0.62 11.13 14.48
N PHE A 130 0.06 11.91 15.32
CA PHE A 130 0.61 11.45 16.60
C PHE A 130 -0.09 12.15 17.76
N LEU A 131 -0.39 11.40 18.81
CA LEU A 131 -0.97 11.93 20.03
C LEU A 131 0.09 12.74 20.80
N ASN A 132 -0.22 13.99 21.15
CA ASN A 132 0.62 14.81 22.02
C ASN A 132 0.29 14.58 23.51
N ASP A 133 1.08 15.19 24.40
CA ASP A 133 0.91 15.08 25.85
C ASP A 133 -0.43 15.67 26.36
N GLU A 134 -1.10 16.49 25.54
CA GLU A 134 -2.41 17.09 25.84
C GLU A 134 -3.58 16.20 25.38
N GLY A 135 -3.30 15.04 24.78
CA GLY A 135 -4.32 14.13 24.26
C GLY A 135 -4.89 14.51 22.89
N ASN A 136 -4.23 15.40 22.16
CA ASN A 136 -4.63 15.88 20.84
C ASN A 136 -3.76 15.27 19.74
N TYR A 137 -4.38 14.82 18.64
CA TYR A 137 -3.65 14.33 17.47
C TYR A 137 -3.08 15.47 16.64
N GLN A 138 -1.76 15.44 16.42
CA GLN A 138 -1.02 16.39 15.60
C GLN A 138 -0.63 15.75 14.27
N LYS A 139 -0.57 16.54 13.20
CA LYS A 139 -0.09 16.03 11.91
C LYS A 139 1.37 15.59 12.04
N GLY A 140 1.65 14.37 11.59
CA GLY A 140 2.94 13.70 11.66
C GLY A 140 3.62 13.62 10.30
N ASP A 141 4.21 12.47 9.97
CA ASP A 141 4.89 12.28 8.70
C ASP A 141 3.91 11.90 7.57
N ILE A 142 4.28 12.22 6.34
CA ILE A 142 3.70 11.65 5.11
C ILE A 142 4.75 10.72 4.51
N ALA A 143 4.34 9.53 4.11
CA ALA A 143 5.24 8.57 3.48
C ALA A 143 4.55 7.80 2.35
N ARG A 144 5.36 7.29 1.44
CA ARG A 144 4.96 6.34 0.42
C ARG A 144 5.09 4.93 0.98
N PHE A 145 4.19 4.06 0.58
CA PHE A 145 4.28 2.64 0.92
C PHE A 145 4.13 1.76 -0.30
N ILE A 146 4.75 0.58 -0.25
CA ILE A 146 4.53 -0.53 -1.17
C ILE A 146 4.30 -1.80 -0.36
N HIS A 147 3.22 -2.52 -0.63
CA HIS A 147 2.99 -3.89 -0.22
C HIS A 147 3.21 -4.83 -1.40
N LEU A 148 3.99 -5.89 -1.20
CA LEU A 148 3.95 -7.08 -2.04
C LEU A 148 2.99 -8.08 -1.42
N TRP A 149 1.80 -8.18 -2.00
CA TRP A 149 0.82 -9.20 -1.63
C TRP A 149 1.07 -10.49 -2.42
N ILE A 150 1.03 -11.62 -1.74
CA ILE A 150 1.09 -12.97 -2.33
C ILE A 150 -0.19 -13.71 -1.98
N LYS A 151 -0.73 -14.44 -2.94
CA LYS A 151 -1.91 -15.28 -2.76
C LYS A 151 -1.49 -16.68 -2.29
N THR A 152 -1.84 -17.04 -1.06
CA THR A 152 -1.56 -18.35 -0.44
C THR A 152 -2.88 -19.02 -0.06
N GLU A 153 -3.22 -20.18 -0.64
CA GLU A 153 -4.44 -20.94 -0.28
C GLU A 153 -5.74 -20.10 -0.34
N ASN A 154 -5.81 -19.17 -1.30
CA ASN A 154 -6.88 -18.16 -1.47
C ASN A 154 -6.89 -16.99 -0.47
N GLU A 155 -5.92 -16.92 0.44
CA GLU A 155 -5.70 -15.74 1.27
C GLU A 155 -4.64 -14.82 0.67
N TRP A 156 -4.79 -13.51 0.90
CA TRP A 156 -3.79 -12.51 0.54
C TRP A 156 -2.93 -12.17 1.76
N LYS A 157 -1.61 -12.32 1.62
CA LYS A 157 -0.64 -12.04 2.68
C LYS A 157 0.46 -11.12 2.18
N ILE A 158 0.89 -10.19 3.01
CA ILE A 158 2.01 -9.30 2.75
C ILE A 158 3.30 -10.08 2.94
N LYS A 159 4.06 -10.16 1.86
CA LYS A 159 5.40 -10.74 1.82
C LYS A 159 6.47 -9.69 2.10
N ARG A 160 6.26 -8.48 1.60
CA ARG A 160 7.16 -7.33 1.79
C ARG A 160 6.37 -6.06 1.99
N GLU A 161 6.86 -5.21 2.86
CA GLU A 161 6.40 -3.83 2.99
C GLU A 161 7.60 -2.88 2.92
N LEU A 162 7.48 -1.85 2.09
CA LEU A 162 8.44 -0.77 2.00
C LEU A 162 7.72 0.49 2.47
N SER A 163 8.29 1.21 3.42
CA SER A 163 7.85 2.53 3.84
C SER A 163 8.99 3.53 3.65
N TYR A 164 8.77 4.52 2.80
CA TYR A 164 9.86 5.35 2.27
C TYR A 164 9.39 6.74 1.89
N ASP A 165 10.35 7.64 1.65
CA ASP A 165 10.11 9.04 1.34
C ASP A 165 9.34 9.73 2.48
N HIS A 166 9.75 9.47 3.73
CA HIS A 166 9.11 10.07 4.89
C HIS A 166 9.43 11.56 4.98
N GLN A 167 8.46 12.38 4.62
CA GLN A 167 8.51 13.83 4.72
C GLN A 167 7.74 14.32 5.95
N PRO A 168 8.24 15.33 6.67
CA PRO A 168 7.44 16.01 7.68
C PRO A 168 6.15 16.54 7.02
N SER A 169 4.99 16.41 7.68
CA SER A 169 3.81 17.15 7.23
C SER A 169 4.10 18.64 7.37
N VAL A 170 4.34 19.32 6.25
CA VAL A 170 4.61 20.75 6.27
C VAL A 170 3.31 21.47 6.60
N THR A 171 3.28 22.15 7.75
CA THR A 171 2.35 23.24 7.99
C THR A 171 2.76 24.37 7.04
N LYS A 172 2.10 24.48 5.88
CA LYS A 172 2.01 25.75 5.16
C LYS A 172 0.77 26.47 5.62
#